data_AF-A0AAE6JJ49-F1
#
_entry.id   AF-A0AAE6JJ49-F1
#
_cell.length_a   1.000
_cell.length_b   1.000
_cell.length_c   1.000
_cell.angle_alpha   90.00
_cell.angle_beta   90.00
_cell.angle_gamma   90.00
#
_symmetry.space_group_name_H-M   'P 1'
#
loop_
_entity.id
_entity.type
_entity.pdbx_description
1 polymer ?
#
loop_
_entity_poly.entity_id
_entity_poly.type
_entity_poly.pdbx_seq_one_letter_code
_entity_poly.pdbx_strand_id
1 'polypeptide(L)'
;MQVTSQDLFEKLMEYGIVGQKGEINFTLKDLSIKITSRDTVGNLIQDWLQQWMMQQKIEFEVNDNSQVFPDIYLDKHNKKQGLLEVKTFDFDRGPGFDIANFDSYCNSLLTSAYRLDSDYLIVGYKMIGHEITIAGVWLKKIWEMAAPSSTYPLKVQEKKKIIYNIRPIKWYSVKTKFKPFAVKEDFLRALNETRYQYPQTRFANGHWLKEVKTNYAEHTGMELIID
;
A
#
# COMPACT_ATOMS: atom_id res chain seq x y z
N MET A 1 17.36 -10.30 13.15
CA MET A 1 16.19 -10.30 14.06
C MET A 1 14.93 -10.25 13.22
N GLN A 2 14.06 -11.24 13.35
CA GLN A 2 12.73 -11.22 12.74
C GLN A 2 11.81 -10.23 13.48
N VAL A 3 11.01 -9.47 12.74
CA VAL A 3 10.09 -8.47 13.28
C VAL A 3 8.77 -8.52 12.51
N THR A 4 7.68 -8.11 13.16
CA THR A 4 6.40 -7.86 12.47
C THR A 4 6.40 -6.47 11.83
N SER A 5 5.42 -6.19 10.96
CA SER A 5 5.22 -4.85 10.40
C SER A 5 4.98 -3.80 11.49
N GLN A 6 4.31 -4.18 12.58
CA GLN A 6 4.04 -3.32 13.74
C GLN A 6 5.34 -2.99 14.47
N ASP A 7 6.17 -4.00 14.77
CA ASP A 7 7.49 -3.79 15.40
C ASP A 7 8.39 -2.89 14.54
N LEU A 8 8.38 -3.08 13.21
CA LEU A 8 9.12 -2.23 12.28
C LEU A 8 8.64 -0.78 12.34
N PHE A 9 7.33 -0.57 12.32
CA PHE A 9 6.73 0.75 12.42
C PHE A 9 7.07 1.42 13.75
N GLU A 10 6.94 0.72 14.88
CA GLU A 10 7.28 1.23 16.21
C GLU A 10 8.74 1.65 16.29
N LYS A 11 9.67 0.82 15.77
CA LYS A 11 11.09 1.16 15.70
C LYS A 11 11.37 2.42 14.87
N LEU A 12 10.66 2.62 13.75
CA LEU A 12 10.79 3.84 12.95
C LEU A 12 10.27 5.07 13.71
N MET A 13 9.20 4.92 14.47
CA MET A 13 8.64 5.99 15.31
C MET A 13 9.58 6.33 16.47
N GLU A 14 10.16 5.32 17.13
CA GLU A 14 11.18 5.48 18.18
C GLU A 14 12.45 6.12 17.65
N TYR A 15 12.84 5.80 16.40
CA TYR A 15 13.96 6.45 15.71
C TYR A 15 13.71 7.95 15.45
N GLY A 16 12.46 8.42 15.59
CA GLY A 16 12.13 9.84 15.51
C GLY A 16 12.21 10.41 14.10
N ILE A 17 11.87 9.59 13.09
CA ILE A 17 12.01 9.96 11.66
C ILE A 17 11.07 11.11 11.23
N VAL A 18 9.91 11.27 11.88
CA VAL A 18 8.95 12.31 11.52
C VAL A 18 9.52 13.69 11.85
N GLY A 19 9.46 14.61 10.90
CA GLY A 19 10.06 15.95 10.98
C GLY A 19 11.53 15.99 10.57
N GLN A 20 12.18 14.84 10.36
CA GLN A 20 13.56 14.79 9.88
C GLN A 20 13.65 15.19 8.42
N LYS A 21 14.82 15.72 8.07
CA LYS A 21 15.14 16.28 6.76
C LYS A 21 16.20 15.45 6.07
N GLY A 22 16.07 15.36 4.75
CA GLY A 22 17.05 14.78 3.85
C GLY A 22 17.13 15.59 2.57
N GLU A 23 18.12 15.28 1.74
CA GLU A 23 18.31 15.86 0.42
C GLU A 23 18.91 14.82 -0.52
N ILE A 24 18.79 15.07 -1.82
CA ILE A 24 19.34 14.20 -2.86
C ILE A 24 20.46 14.97 -3.54
N ASN A 25 21.68 14.46 -3.43
CA ASN A 25 22.85 14.98 -4.11
C ASN A 25 23.22 14.04 -5.25
N PHE A 26 23.36 14.57 -6.47
CA PHE A 26 23.95 13.85 -7.59
C PHE A 26 25.31 14.44 -7.89
N THR A 27 26.35 13.61 -7.79
CA THR A 27 27.74 14.03 -8.02
C THR A 27 28.32 13.26 -9.19
N LEU A 28 28.86 13.99 -10.16
CA LEU A 28 29.58 13.44 -11.31
C LEU A 28 30.85 14.26 -11.54
N LYS A 29 32.00 13.60 -11.40
CA LYS A 29 33.33 14.25 -11.36
C LYS A 29 33.37 15.33 -10.27
N ASP A 30 33.73 16.55 -10.65
CA ASP A 30 33.89 17.74 -9.81
C ASP A 30 32.59 18.55 -9.63
N LEU A 31 31.49 18.14 -10.27
CA LEU A 31 30.19 18.80 -10.15
C LEU A 31 29.24 18.00 -9.24
N SER A 32 28.66 18.69 -8.26
CA SER A 32 27.56 18.17 -7.44
C SER A 32 26.35 19.08 -7.56
N ILE A 33 25.18 18.48 -7.77
CA ILE A 33 23.90 19.20 -7.85
C ILE A 33 22.93 18.64 -6.81
N LYS A 34 22.08 19.54 -6.29
CA LYS A 34 20.93 19.16 -5.46
C LYS A 34 19.72 18.93 -6.33
N ILE A 35 19.08 17.77 -6.19
CA ILE A 35 17.88 17.44 -6.97
C ILE A 35 16.66 18.11 -6.35
N THR A 36 15.86 18.74 -7.21
CA THR A 36 14.62 19.45 -6.84
C THR A 36 13.36 18.81 -7.44
N SER A 37 13.54 17.74 -8.24
CA SER A 37 12.44 16.95 -8.78
C SER A 37 11.89 15.97 -7.73
N ARG A 38 10.58 15.70 -7.79
CA ARG A 38 9.88 14.82 -6.84
C ARG A 38 9.81 13.36 -7.31
N ASP A 39 10.07 13.12 -8.59
CA ASP A 39 9.78 11.84 -9.25
C ASP A 39 10.58 10.67 -8.67
N THR A 40 11.75 10.94 -8.09
CA THR A 40 12.65 9.92 -7.52
C THR A 40 12.52 9.76 -6.00
N VAL A 41 11.83 10.68 -5.32
CA VAL A 41 11.78 10.72 -3.85
C VAL A 41 11.16 9.45 -3.29
N GLY A 42 10.13 8.91 -3.94
CA GLY A 42 9.45 7.70 -3.49
C GLY A 42 10.36 6.48 -3.46
N ASN A 43 11.06 6.22 -4.57
CA ASN A 43 12.01 5.11 -4.68
C ASN A 43 13.16 5.28 -3.69
N LEU A 44 13.67 6.50 -3.53
CA LEU A 44 14.75 6.78 -2.59
C LEU A 44 14.36 6.49 -1.14
N ILE A 45 13.14 6.84 -0.72
CA ILE A 45 12.65 6.53 0.63
C ILE A 45 12.54 5.02 0.85
N GLN A 46 12.10 4.27 -0.16
CA GLN A 46 12.03 2.80 -0.09
C GLN A 46 13.43 2.18 0.01
N ASP A 47 14.39 2.63 -0.80
CA ASP A 47 15.79 2.19 -0.72
C ASP A 47 16.41 2.54 0.63
N TRP A 48 16.17 3.77 1.11
CA TRP A 48 16.63 4.22 2.43
C TRP A 48 16.08 3.34 3.55
N LEU A 49 14.78 3.00 3.50
CA LEU A 49 14.15 2.14 4.49
C LEU A 49 14.82 0.76 4.54
N GLN A 50 15.10 0.16 3.38
CA GLN A 50 15.78 -1.14 3.31
C GLN A 50 17.19 -1.06 3.93
N GLN A 51 17.96 -0.01 3.61
CA GLN A 51 19.28 0.20 4.20
C GLN A 51 19.21 0.40 5.72
N TRP A 52 18.22 1.17 6.19
CA TRP A 52 18.00 1.37 7.62
C TRP A 52 17.63 0.05 8.31
N MET A 53 16.75 -0.78 7.72
CA MET A 53 16.41 -2.11 8.24
C MET A 53 17.65 -3.01 8.35
N MET A 54 18.55 -2.98 7.36
CA MET A 54 19.82 -3.70 7.42
C MET A 54 20.71 -3.21 8.56
N GLN A 55 20.82 -1.90 8.76
CA GLN A 55 21.58 -1.32 9.88
C GLN A 55 20.98 -1.71 11.25
N GLN A 56 19.66 -1.80 11.35
CA GLN A 56 18.95 -2.30 12.53
C GLN A 56 19.00 -3.83 12.68
N LYS A 57 19.71 -4.54 11.78
CA LYS A 57 19.82 -6.02 11.75
C LYS A 57 18.46 -6.71 11.70
N ILE A 58 17.49 -6.08 11.06
CA ILE A 58 16.16 -6.65 10.81
C ILE A 58 16.30 -7.65 9.66
N GLU A 59 15.72 -8.83 9.82
CA GLU A 59 15.65 -9.82 8.77
C GLU A 59 14.45 -9.54 7.86
N PHE A 60 14.71 -9.38 6.57
CA PHE A 60 13.70 -9.24 5.53
C PHE A 60 14.25 -9.72 4.19
N GLU A 61 13.35 -10.01 3.26
CA GLU A 61 13.67 -10.30 1.86
C GLU A 61 12.92 -9.30 0.96
N VAL A 62 13.63 -8.72 -0.02
CA VAL A 62 13.01 -7.85 -1.03
C VAL A 62 12.45 -8.72 -2.14
N ASN A 63 11.30 -8.35 -2.68
CA ASN A 63 10.77 -9.04 -3.83
C ASN A 63 11.58 -8.69 -5.09
N ASP A 64 12.21 -9.71 -5.70
CA ASP A 64 13.02 -9.54 -6.92
C ASP A 64 12.23 -8.97 -8.11
N ASN A 65 10.90 -9.13 -8.11
CA ASN A 65 10.02 -8.55 -9.11
C ASN A 65 9.25 -7.37 -8.54
N SER A 66 9.75 -6.15 -8.78
CA SER A 66 9.12 -4.89 -8.36
C SER A 66 7.73 -4.63 -8.97
N GLN A 67 7.30 -5.41 -9.96
CA GLN A 67 5.94 -5.36 -10.50
C GLN A 67 4.96 -6.25 -9.72
N VAL A 68 5.45 -7.04 -8.77
CA VAL A 68 4.67 -8.02 -8.01
C VAL A 68 4.70 -7.66 -6.54
N PHE A 69 3.52 -7.57 -5.95
CA PHE A 69 3.36 -7.37 -4.52
C PHE A 69 3.79 -8.61 -3.69
N PRO A 70 4.24 -8.47 -2.43
CA PRO A 70 4.59 -7.21 -1.77
C PRO A 70 5.97 -6.72 -2.19
N ASP A 71 6.33 -5.49 -1.82
CA ASP A 71 7.70 -4.99 -1.89
C ASP A 71 8.67 -5.79 -1.00
N ILE A 72 8.26 -6.11 0.23
CA ILE A 72 9.10 -6.71 1.27
C ILE A 72 8.38 -7.89 1.95
N TYR A 73 9.12 -8.99 2.15
CA TYR A 73 8.74 -10.09 3.03
C TYR A 73 9.52 -9.96 4.36
N LEU A 74 8.80 -9.67 5.45
CA LEU A 74 9.38 -9.63 6.80
C LEU A 74 9.55 -11.03 7.41
N ASP A 75 8.82 -12.02 6.90
CA ASP A 75 9.02 -13.42 7.22
C ASP A 75 9.67 -14.15 6.03
N LYS A 76 10.96 -14.47 6.17
CA LYS A 76 11.74 -15.20 5.15
C LYS A 76 11.35 -16.67 5.02
N HIS A 77 10.79 -17.25 6.07
CA HIS A 77 10.44 -18.65 6.14
C HIS A 77 9.01 -18.90 5.66
N ASN A 78 8.15 -17.89 5.77
CA ASN A 78 6.77 -17.94 5.30
C ASN A 78 6.37 -16.68 4.52
N LYS A 79 6.57 -16.71 3.19
CA LYS A 79 6.16 -15.65 2.25
C LYS A 79 4.65 -15.44 2.10
N LYS A 80 3.82 -16.05 2.95
CA LYS A 80 2.39 -15.73 3.09
C LYS A 80 2.10 -14.85 4.31
N GLN A 81 3.11 -14.62 5.16
CA GLN A 81 3.06 -13.77 6.34
C GLN A 81 4.07 -12.62 6.22
N GLY A 82 3.91 -11.58 7.05
CA GLY A 82 4.83 -10.44 7.05
C GLY A 82 4.91 -9.71 5.71
N LEU A 83 3.81 -9.68 4.96
CA LEU A 83 3.73 -9.02 3.65
C LEU A 83 3.67 -7.51 3.84
N LEU A 84 4.70 -6.80 3.42
CA LEU A 84 4.83 -5.35 3.60
C LEU A 84 4.99 -4.64 2.27
N GLU A 85 4.04 -3.76 1.96
CA GLU A 85 4.10 -2.83 0.83
C GLU A 85 4.54 -1.45 1.31
N VAL A 86 5.42 -0.79 0.56
CA VAL A 86 5.87 0.56 0.86
C VAL A 86 5.18 1.54 -0.09
N LYS A 87 4.56 2.58 0.47
CA LYS A 87 3.97 3.66 -0.34
C LYS A 87 4.50 5.00 0.12
N THR A 88 4.67 5.91 -0.83
CA THR A 88 5.11 7.28 -0.56
C THR A 88 4.21 8.27 -1.27
N PHE A 89 4.08 9.47 -0.72
CA PHE A 89 3.36 10.55 -1.38
C PHE A 89 3.82 11.94 -0.94
N ASP A 90 3.69 12.90 -1.85
CA ASP A 90 3.80 14.33 -1.53
C ASP A 90 2.61 14.73 -0.65
N PHE A 91 2.88 15.03 0.62
CA PHE A 91 1.87 15.30 1.64
C PHE A 91 0.99 16.50 1.29
N ASP A 92 1.56 17.51 0.65
CA ASP A 92 0.81 18.72 0.27
C ASP A 92 -0.13 18.44 -0.91
N ARG A 93 0.22 17.49 -1.79
CA ARG A 93 -0.63 17.02 -2.90
C ARG A 93 -1.63 15.94 -2.48
N GLY A 94 -1.34 15.21 -1.41
CA GLY A 94 -2.13 14.07 -0.95
C GLY A 94 -1.73 12.74 -1.61
N PRO A 95 -2.37 11.62 -1.21
CA PRO A 95 -1.94 10.29 -1.62
C PRO A 95 -2.26 10.06 -3.10
N GLY A 96 -1.24 10.26 -3.92
CA GLY A 96 -1.25 10.10 -5.37
C GLY A 96 -0.96 8.68 -5.85
N PHE A 97 -0.51 7.78 -4.98
CA PHE A 97 -0.18 6.40 -5.32
C PHE A 97 -1.44 5.57 -5.64
N ASP A 98 -1.22 4.49 -6.38
CA ASP A 98 -2.19 3.42 -6.57
C ASP A 98 -2.01 2.41 -5.43
N ILE A 99 -3.11 1.93 -4.86
CA ILE A 99 -3.06 0.86 -3.86
C ILE A 99 -2.66 -0.44 -4.56
N ALA A 100 -3.40 -0.78 -5.62
CA ALA A 100 -3.14 -1.90 -6.50
C ALA A 100 -3.89 -1.72 -7.83
N ASN A 101 -3.44 -2.40 -8.89
CA ASN A 101 -4.26 -2.58 -10.08
C ASN A 101 -5.53 -3.38 -9.73
N PHE A 102 -6.70 -2.92 -10.18
CA PHE A 102 -7.99 -3.48 -9.78
C PHE A 102 -8.15 -4.94 -10.22
N ASP A 103 -7.94 -5.22 -11.50
CA ASP A 103 -8.13 -6.57 -12.04
C ASP A 103 -7.07 -7.54 -11.48
N SER A 104 -5.80 -7.12 -11.47
CA SER A 104 -4.72 -7.93 -10.89
C SER A 104 -4.95 -8.24 -9.41
N TYR A 105 -5.41 -7.26 -8.63
CA TYR A 105 -5.71 -7.47 -7.22
C TYR A 105 -6.84 -8.47 -7.05
N CYS A 106 -7.98 -8.25 -7.73
CA CYS A 106 -9.14 -9.15 -7.63
C CYS A 106 -8.81 -10.59 -8.05
N ASN A 107 -8.02 -10.76 -9.11
CA ASN A 107 -7.60 -12.09 -9.57
C ASN A 107 -6.62 -12.73 -8.59
N SER A 108 -5.72 -11.95 -7.98
CA SER A 108 -4.80 -12.48 -6.97
C SER A 108 -5.50 -12.99 -5.72
N LEU A 109 -6.67 -12.44 -5.36
CA LEU A 109 -7.44 -12.91 -4.22
C LEU A 109 -8.06 -14.30 -4.43
N LEU A 110 -8.17 -14.78 -5.67
CA LEU A 110 -8.67 -16.14 -5.95
C LEU A 110 -7.66 -17.22 -5.56
N THR A 111 -6.37 -16.89 -5.53
CA THR A 111 -5.30 -17.85 -5.23
C THR A 111 -4.50 -17.49 -3.99
N SER A 112 -4.48 -16.21 -3.61
CA SER A 112 -3.67 -15.65 -2.53
C SER A 112 -4.46 -14.65 -1.68
N ALA A 113 -5.65 -15.05 -1.20
CA ALA A 113 -6.53 -14.20 -0.42
C ALA A 113 -5.91 -13.72 0.90
N TYR A 114 -4.92 -14.45 1.46
CA TYR A 114 -4.17 -14.02 2.65
C TYR A 114 -3.51 -12.64 2.49
N ARG A 115 -3.30 -12.16 1.25
CA ARG A 115 -2.79 -10.81 0.96
C ARG A 115 -3.77 -9.68 1.34
N LEU A 116 -5.02 -10.01 1.69
CA LEU A 116 -5.91 -9.05 2.35
C LEU A 116 -5.30 -8.52 3.65
N ASP A 117 -4.58 -9.38 4.38
CA ASP A 117 -3.99 -9.04 5.68
C ASP A 117 -2.64 -8.37 5.59
N SER A 118 -2.21 -8.00 4.39
CA SER A 118 -0.94 -7.32 4.22
C SER A 118 -0.92 -5.92 4.82
N ASP A 119 0.27 -5.50 5.21
CA ASP A 119 0.53 -4.18 5.75
C ASP A 119 1.10 -3.25 4.69
N TYR A 120 0.74 -1.98 4.81
CA TYR A 120 1.25 -0.90 4.00
C TYR A 120 1.95 0.09 4.93
N LEU A 121 3.27 0.21 4.79
CA LEU A 121 4.04 1.26 5.43
C LEU A 121 4.06 2.47 4.50
N ILE A 122 3.40 3.54 4.93
CA ILE A 122 3.16 4.72 4.11
C ILE A 122 3.96 5.89 4.66
N VAL A 123 4.78 6.53 3.82
CA VAL A 123 5.58 7.70 4.16
C VAL A 123 5.10 8.92 3.38
N GLY A 124 4.55 9.90 4.09
CA GLY A 124 4.21 11.20 3.53
C GLY A 124 5.40 12.14 3.65
N TYR A 125 5.87 12.68 2.52
CA TYR A 125 6.98 13.63 2.51
C TYR A 125 6.53 15.01 2.03
N LYS A 126 7.25 16.06 2.42
CA LYS A 126 7.15 17.40 1.82
C LYS A 126 8.47 17.72 1.14
N MET A 127 8.42 18.47 0.06
CA MET A 127 9.62 18.92 -0.64
C MET A 127 9.55 20.42 -0.91
N ILE A 128 10.51 21.18 -0.35
CA ILE A 128 10.67 22.62 -0.56
C ILE A 128 12.07 22.85 -1.13
N GLY A 129 12.15 23.27 -2.39
CA GLY A 129 13.43 23.31 -3.10
C GLY A 129 14.02 21.91 -3.22
N HIS A 130 15.18 21.68 -2.59
CA HIS A 130 15.88 20.39 -2.55
C HIS A 130 15.71 19.64 -1.22
N GLU A 131 15.11 20.27 -0.21
CA GLU A 131 14.94 19.69 1.12
C GLU A 131 13.68 18.83 1.14
N ILE A 132 13.84 17.57 1.55
CA ILE A 132 12.76 16.59 1.73
C ILE A 132 12.55 16.43 3.23
N THR A 133 11.33 16.67 3.71
CA THR A 133 10.95 16.46 5.12
C THR A 133 9.95 15.32 5.23
N ILE A 134 10.15 14.40 6.16
CA ILE A 134 9.15 13.36 6.46
C ILE A 134 8.01 13.98 7.28
N ALA A 135 6.85 14.16 6.66
CA ALA A 135 5.69 14.78 7.27
C ALA A 135 4.86 13.81 8.13
N GLY A 136 4.92 12.51 7.82
CA GLY A 136 4.26 11.49 8.62
C GLY A 136 4.54 10.08 8.10
N VAL A 137 4.38 9.12 8.99
CA VAL A 137 4.49 7.68 8.70
C VAL A 137 3.23 7.00 9.24
N TRP A 138 2.68 6.06 8.48
CA TRP A 138 1.51 5.29 8.87
C TRP A 138 1.71 3.82 8.55
N LEU A 139 1.25 2.94 9.43
CA LEU A 139 1.03 1.53 9.13
C LEU A 139 -0.47 1.30 8.95
N LYS A 140 -0.86 0.73 7.80
CA LYS A 140 -2.27 0.58 7.41
C LYS A 140 -2.52 -0.73 6.70
N LYS A 141 -3.75 -1.23 6.84
CA LYS A 141 -4.33 -2.24 5.96
C LYS A 141 -4.98 -1.58 4.74
N ILE A 142 -5.22 -2.36 3.69
CA ILE A 142 -5.82 -1.86 2.45
C ILE A 142 -7.19 -1.18 2.69
N TRP A 143 -8.02 -1.75 3.57
CA TRP A 143 -9.35 -1.22 3.86
C TRP A 143 -9.31 0.10 4.65
N GLU A 144 -8.24 0.36 5.41
CA GLU A 144 -8.06 1.60 6.16
C GLU A 144 -7.62 2.79 5.30
N MET A 145 -7.30 2.56 4.03
CA MET A 145 -6.92 3.59 3.06
C MET A 145 -7.86 3.67 1.85
N ALA A 146 -8.57 2.58 1.55
CA ALA A 146 -9.64 2.53 0.58
C ALA A 146 -10.96 3.04 1.17
N ALA A 147 -11.88 3.50 0.33
CA ALA A 147 -13.18 4.00 0.78
C ALA A 147 -14.22 3.87 -0.34
N PRO A 148 -15.51 4.09 -0.02
CA PRO A 148 -16.53 4.28 -1.03
C PRO A 148 -16.30 5.52 -1.90
N SER A 149 -17.02 5.57 -3.02
CA SER A 149 -17.07 6.74 -3.90
C SER A 149 -18.49 6.99 -4.39
N SER A 150 -18.70 8.11 -5.09
CA SER A 150 -19.99 8.40 -5.72
C SER A 150 -20.27 7.56 -6.96
N THR A 151 -19.24 7.05 -7.63
CA THR A 151 -19.37 6.36 -8.93
C THR A 151 -19.48 4.85 -8.74
N TYR A 152 -18.62 4.30 -7.89
CA TYR A 152 -18.56 2.87 -7.57
C TYR A 152 -18.54 2.66 -6.05
N PRO A 153 -19.01 1.49 -5.57
CA PRO A 153 -18.94 1.10 -4.15
C PRO A 153 -17.53 1.16 -3.58
N LEU A 154 -16.50 0.96 -4.42
CA LEU A 154 -15.09 1.18 -4.11
C LEU A 154 -14.54 2.35 -4.92
N LYS A 155 -13.76 3.22 -4.29
CA LYS A 155 -13.03 4.29 -4.99
C LYS A 155 -11.95 3.70 -5.90
N VAL A 156 -12.10 3.97 -7.18
CA VAL A 156 -11.21 3.49 -8.23
C VAL A 156 -10.76 4.63 -9.15
N GLN A 157 -9.70 4.38 -9.92
CA GLN A 157 -9.32 5.19 -11.06
C GLN A 157 -9.94 4.59 -12.33
N GLU A 158 -10.93 5.27 -12.88
CA GLU A 158 -11.57 4.91 -14.15
C GLU A 158 -11.12 5.86 -15.26
N LYS A 159 -10.77 5.34 -16.43
CA LYS A 159 -10.59 6.14 -17.66
C LYS A 159 -11.29 5.43 -18.81
N LYS A 160 -12.09 6.17 -19.58
CA LYS A 160 -12.83 5.64 -20.75
C LYS A 160 -13.60 4.34 -20.42
N LYS A 161 -14.27 4.29 -19.27
CA LYS A 161 -15.04 3.12 -18.79
C LYS A 161 -14.21 1.86 -18.50
N ILE A 162 -12.91 2.03 -18.29
CA ILE A 162 -12.00 0.98 -17.83
C ILE A 162 -11.51 1.35 -16.44
N ILE A 163 -11.70 0.45 -15.48
CA ILE A 163 -11.13 0.57 -14.15
C ILE A 163 -9.67 0.11 -14.22
N TYR A 164 -8.76 0.97 -13.80
CA TYR A 164 -7.32 0.67 -13.75
C TYR A 164 -6.89 0.26 -12.35
N ASN A 165 -7.09 1.14 -11.37
CA ASN A 165 -6.48 1.01 -10.05
C ASN A 165 -7.48 1.23 -8.92
N ILE A 166 -7.25 0.57 -7.79
CA ILE A 166 -7.86 0.91 -6.51
C ILE A 166 -7.13 2.15 -5.97
N ARG A 167 -7.89 3.18 -5.56
CA ARG A 167 -7.33 4.49 -5.20
C ARG A 167 -7.51 4.80 -3.72
N PRO A 168 -6.49 5.37 -3.06
CA PRO A 168 -6.62 5.77 -1.68
C PRO A 168 -7.47 7.04 -1.54
N ILE A 169 -7.92 7.29 -0.32
CA ILE A 169 -8.42 8.58 0.14
C ILE A 169 -7.40 9.27 1.05
N LYS A 170 -7.65 10.52 1.45
CA LYS A 170 -6.88 11.18 2.51
C LYS A 170 -7.34 10.62 3.87
N TRP A 171 -6.96 9.38 4.19
CA TRP A 171 -7.39 8.67 5.41
C TRP A 171 -7.05 9.44 6.69
N TYR A 172 -5.93 10.17 6.69
CA TYR A 172 -5.48 11.01 7.80
C TYR A 172 -6.24 12.35 7.93
N SER A 173 -7.17 12.67 7.02
CA SER A 173 -7.91 13.94 7.06
C SER A 173 -9.33 13.75 7.60
N VAL A 174 -9.66 14.51 8.65
CA VAL A 174 -11.03 14.57 9.20
C VAL A 174 -12.05 15.15 8.20
N LYS A 175 -11.60 15.94 7.22
CA LYS A 175 -12.45 16.62 6.23
C LYS A 175 -12.83 15.73 5.04
N THR A 176 -12.29 14.52 4.93
CA THR A 176 -12.62 13.63 3.80
C THR A 176 -14.09 13.22 3.85
N LYS A 177 -14.80 13.44 2.73
CA LYS A 177 -16.24 13.13 2.54
C LYS A 177 -16.55 11.65 2.75
N PHE A 178 -15.82 10.78 2.06
CA PHE A 178 -15.92 9.34 2.23
C PHE A 178 -14.89 8.88 3.26
N LYS A 179 -15.29 8.06 4.22
CA LYS A 179 -14.41 7.54 5.26
C LYS A 179 -13.83 6.19 4.84
N PRO A 180 -12.66 5.80 5.38
CA PRO A 180 -12.12 4.47 5.14
C PRO A 180 -13.09 3.39 5.59
N PHE A 181 -12.95 2.19 5.04
CA PHE A 181 -13.69 1.03 5.55
C PHE A 181 -13.16 0.69 6.95
N ALA A 182 -14.08 0.38 7.87
CA ALA A 182 -13.72 0.06 9.25
C ALA A 182 -13.10 -1.33 9.36
N VAL A 183 -13.59 -2.27 8.55
CA VAL A 183 -13.21 -3.67 8.57
C VAL A 183 -13.00 -4.20 7.15
N LYS A 184 -12.28 -5.32 7.03
CA LYS A 184 -11.93 -5.92 5.73
C LYS A 184 -13.15 -6.42 4.97
N GLU A 185 -14.18 -6.86 5.68
CA GLU A 185 -15.43 -7.40 5.16
C GLU A 185 -16.20 -6.33 4.37
N ASP A 186 -16.25 -5.09 4.89
CA ASP A 186 -16.88 -3.97 4.20
C ASP A 186 -16.12 -3.59 2.92
N PHE A 187 -14.79 -3.63 2.98
CA PHE A 187 -13.95 -3.44 1.80
C PHE A 187 -14.20 -4.53 0.75
N LEU A 188 -14.25 -5.81 1.14
CA LEU A 188 -14.52 -6.92 0.24
C LEU A 188 -15.93 -6.86 -0.36
N ARG A 189 -16.93 -6.47 0.43
CA ARG A 189 -18.29 -6.22 -0.07
C ARG A 189 -18.26 -5.13 -1.15
N ALA A 190 -17.63 -3.99 -0.86
CA ALA A 190 -17.49 -2.91 -1.83
C ALA A 190 -16.70 -3.33 -3.08
N LEU A 191 -15.65 -4.15 -2.93
CA LEU A 191 -14.86 -4.68 -4.04
C LEU A 191 -15.71 -5.61 -4.92
N ASN A 192 -16.47 -6.53 -4.32
CA ASN A 192 -17.39 -7.44 -5.02
C ASN A 192 -18.49 -6.67 -5.76
N GLU A 193 -19.14 -5.72 -5.11
CA GLU A 193 -20.18 -4.89 -5.72
C GLU A 193 -19.63 -4.04 -6.87
N THR A 194 -18.40 -3.53 -6.73
CA THR A 194 -17.72 -2.82 -7.82
C THR A 194 -17.48 -3.75 -9.01
N ARG A 195 -17.06 -5.01 -8.79
CA ARG A 195 -16.92 -6.00 -9.86
C ARG A 195 -18.27 -6.36 -10.50
N TYR A 196 -19.35 -6.39 -9.73
CA TYR A 196 -20.69 -6.63 -10.26
C TYR A 196 -21.18 -5.46 -11.15
N GLN A 197 -20.90 -4.22 -10.75
CA GLN A 197 -21.27 -3.03 -11.54
C GLN A 197 -20.37 -2.80 -12.76
N TYR A 198 -19.12 -3.30 -12.73
CA TYR A 198 -18.16 -3.11 -13.80
C TYR A 198 -18.42 -4.06 -14.99
N PRO A 199 -18.74 -3.57 -16.20
CA PRO A 199 -19.18 -4.41 -17.33
C PRO A 199 -18.22 -5.56 -17.70
N GLN A 200 -16.93 -5.36 -17.48
CA GLN A 200 -15.84 -6.26 -17.85
C GLN A 200 -15.77 -7.47 -16.90
N THR A 201 -16.21 -7.30 -15.65
CA THR A 201 -16.18 -8.37 -14.64
C THR A 201 -17.56 -8.91 -14.28
N ARG A 202 -18.65 -8.18 -14.57
CA ARG A 202 -20.01 -8.52 -14.12
C ARG A 202 -20.44 -9.95 -14.43
N PHE A 203 -20.13 -10.44 -15.63
CA PHE A 203 -20.58 -11.75 -16.09
C PHE A 203 -19.84 -12.92 -15.43
N ALA A 204 -18.63 -12.67 -14.94
CA ALA A 204 -17.80 -13.66 -14.24
C ALA A 204 -17.85 -13.50 -12.71
N ASN A 205 -18.68 -12.59 -12.17
CA ASN A 205 -18.63 -12.25 -10.75
C ASN A 205 -19.38 -13.23 -9.83
N GLY A 206 -20.22 -14.13 -10.38
CA GLY A 206 -21.19 -14.92 -9.61
C GLY A 206 -20.62 -15.79 -8.48
N HIS A 207 -19.37 -16.26 -8.61
CA HIS A 207 -18.71 -17.09 -7.60
C HIS A 207 -17.45 -16.45 -7.00
N TRP A 208 -17.07 -15.25 -7.46
CA TRP A 208 -15.81 -14.63 -7.10
C TRP A 208 -15.66 -14.46 -5.58
N LEU A 209 -16.65 -13.86 -4.91
CA LEU A 209 -16.57 -13.64 -3.46
C LEU A 209 -16.52 -14.97 -2.68
N LYS A 210 -17.26 -15.98 -3.12
CA LYS A 210 -17.25 -17.31 -2.49
C LYS A 210 -15.87 -17.94 -2.59
N GLU A 211 -15.24 -17.90 -3.77
CA GLU A 211 -13.90 -18.43 -4.00
C GLU A 211 -12.85 -17.70 -3.16
N VAL A 212 -12.92 -16.36 -3.06
CA VAL A 212 -12.05 -15.58 -2.18
C VAL A 212 -12.20 -15.99 -0.72
N LYS A 213 -13.45 -16.14 -0.23
CA LYS A 213 -13.73 -16.58 1.15
C LYS A 213 -13.15 -17.96 1.43
N THR A 214 -13.35 -18.92 0.53
CA THR A 214 -12.78 -20.28 0.64
C THR A 214 -11.26 -20.23 0.67
N ASN A 215 -10.64 -19.55 -0.31
CA ASN A 215 -9.18 -19.45 -0.39
C ASN A 215 -8.59 -18.77 0.87
N TYR A 216 -9.26 -17.77 1.41
CA TYR A 216 -8.84 -17.09 2.64
C TYR A 216 -8.88 -18.03 3.84
N ALA A 217 -9.98 -18.77 4.03
CA ALA A 217 -10.12 -19.72 5.12
C ALA A 217 -9.09 -20.86 5.03
N GLU A 218 -8.85 -21.40 3.83
CA GLU A 218 -7.83 -22.42 3.60
C GLU A 218 -6.41 -21.96 3.97
N HIS A 219 -6.10 -20.68 3.73
CA HIS A 219 -4.76 -20.14 3.97
C HIS A 219 -4.53 -19.61 5.38
N THR A 220 -5.57 -19.07 6.02
CA THR A 220 -5.45 -18.37 7.30
C THR A 220 -6.09 -19.12 8.46
N GLY A 221 -6.94 -20.10 8.19
CA GLY A 221 -7.78 -20.75 9.19
C GLY A 221 -8.94 -19.88 9.71
N MET A 222 -9.12 -18.66 9.17
CA MET A 222 -10.16 -17.73 9.58
C MET A 222 -11.27 -17.60 8.53
N GLU A 223 -12.52 -17.50 8.97
CA GLU A 223 -13.64 -17.27 8.08
C GLU A 223 -13.94 -15.78 7.90
N LEU A 224 -14.27 -15.38 6.66
CA LEU A 224 -14.78 -14.05 6.33
C LEU A 224 -16.30 -14.05 6.36
N ILE A 225 -16.90 -13.32 7.31
CA ILE A 225 -18.35 -13.21 7.45
C ILE A 225 -18.80 -11.94 6.72
N ILE A 226 -19.32 -12.13 5.51
CA ILE A 226 -19.78 -11.04 4.64
C ILE A 226 -21.22 -11.35 4.28
N ASP A 227 -22.13 -10.56 4.85
CA ASP A 227 -23.55 -10.51 4.49
C ASP A 227 -23.77 -9.74 3.19
#